data_AF-A0A6G3DB28-F1
#
_entry.id   AF-A0A6G3DB28-F1
#
_cell.length_a   1.000
_cell.length_b   1.000
_cell.length_c   1.000
_cell.angle_alpha   90.00
_cell.angle_beta   90.00
_cell.angle_gamma   90.00
#
_symmetry.space_group_name_H-M   'P 1'
#
loop_
_entity.id
_entity.type
_entity.pdbx_description
1 polymer ?
#
loop_
_entity_poly.entity_id
_entity_poly.type
_entity_poly.pdbx_seq_one_letter_code
_entity_poly.pdbx_strand_id
1 'polypeptide(L)'
;GVGWETNRADYGVVVNGDDVLITGLFVEHFNKYDVQWNGERGRTVFFQNEKAYDAPDQAAIQNGSIKGYAAYKVGDDVTEHEGWGLGSYCYYNVNPSIVQHHGFAAPNRSGVRFHGLLVVSLGGNGQYECVINDTGSPTSGTDTVPSKVVQYP
;
A
#
# COMPACT_ATOMS: atom_id res chain seq x y z
N GLY A 1 22.13 -3.22 13.65
CA GLY A 1 21.00 -2.29 13.86
C GLY A 1 20.03 -2.42 12.70
N VAL A 2 18.99 -1.58 12.65
CA VAL A 2 17.99 -1.47 11.57
C VAL A 2 18.03 -0.03 11.03
N GLY A 3 17.83 0.15 9.73
CA GLY A 3 17.70 1.46 9.08
C GLY A 3 17.73 1.37 7.56
N TRP A 4 17.33 2.47 6.91
CA TRP A 4 17.00 2.55 5.48
C TRP A 4 17.95 1.82 4.54
N GLU A 5 19.26 1.99 4.73
CA GLU A 5 20.31 1.32 3.92
C GLU A 5 20.97 0.12 4.63
N THR A 6 20.76 -0.04 5.94
CA THR A 6 21.42 -1.10 6.73
C THR A 6 20.85 -2.49 6.45
N ASN A 7 19.54 -2.57 6.24
CA ASN A 7 18.81 -3.82 5.99
C ASN A 7 17.81 -3.65 4.84
N ARG A 8 18.21 -2.84 3.86
CA ARG A 8 17.40 -2.47 2.71
C ARG A 8 16.77 -3.70 2.04
N ALA A 9 15.46 -3.65 1.87
CA ALA A 9 14.67 -4.62 1.13
C ALA A 9 13.64 -3.86 0.30
N ASP A 10 13.86 -3.80 -1.02
CA ASP A 10 13.00 -3.00 -1.88
C ASP A 10 11.60 -3.61 -2.05
N TYR A 11 11.47 -4.94 -2.11
CA TYR A 11 10.23 -5.64 -2.43
C TYR A 11 9.97 -6.80 -1.48
N GLY A 12 8.72 -6.96 -1.06
CA GLY A 12 8.29 -8.08 -0.20
C GLY A 12 7.84 -9.28 -1.01
N VAL A 13 6.58 -9.27 -1.46
CA VAL A 13 5.99 -10.34 -2.24
C VAL A 13 5.75 -9.87 -3.67
N VAL A 14 6.33 -10.60 -4.64
CA VAL A 14 6.05 -10.40 -6.07
C VAL A 14 5.31 -11.62 -6.60
N VAL A 15 4.04 -11.44 -6.98
CA VAL A 15 3.18 -12.51 -7.50
C VAL A 15 3.13 -12.41 -9.03
N ASN A 16 3.87 -13.28 -9.71
CA ASN A 16 3.89 -13.35 -11.18
C ASN A 16 3.00 -14.46 -11.75
N GLY A 17 2.58 -15.41 -10.92
CA GLY A 17 1.73 -16.53 -11.35
C GLY A 17 0.27 -16.12 -11.44
N ASP A 18 -0.43 -16.72 -12.40
CA ASP A 18 -1.88 -16.60 -12.53
C ASP A 18 -2.61 -17.47 -11.49
N ASP A 19 -3.87 -17.13 -11.22
CA ASP A 19 -4.80 -17.90 -10.37
C ASP A 19 -4.32 -18.09 -8.92
N VAL A 20 -3.35 -17.29 -8.49
CA VAL A 20 -2.82 -17.32 -7.12
C VAL A 20 -3.88 -16.82 -6.14
N LEU A 21 -4.08 -17.59 -5.08
CA LEU A 21 -4.88 -17.21 -3.92
C LEU A 21 -3.96 -17.05 -2.71
N ILE A 22 -4.08 -15.93 -2.02
CA ILE A 22 -3.45 -15.71 -0.72
C ILE A 22 -4.53 -15.38 0.32
N THR A 23 -4.49 -16.09 1.44
CA THR A 23 -5.39 -15.87 2.58
C THR A 23 -4.57 -15.52 3.82
N GLY A 24 -4.81 -14.36 4.42
CA GLY A 24 -4.05 -13.90 5.58
C GLY A 24 -2.64 -13.43 5.20
N LEU A 25 -2.55 -12.41 4.35
CA LEU A 25 -1.26 -11.85 3.93
C LEU A 25 -0.81 -10.72 4.88
N PHE A 26 0.42 -10.83 5.39
CA PHE A 26 1.07 -9.82 6.24
C PHE A 26 2.45 -9.51 5.65
N VAL A 27 2.68 -8.26 5.23
CA VAL A 27 3.94 -7.84 4.59
C VAL A 27 4.24 -6.40 4.98
N GLU A 28 5.43 -6.12 5.49
CA GLU A 28 5.72 -4.85 6.16
C GLU A 28 7.13 -4.30 5.86
N HIS A 29 7.22 -2.97 5.88
CA HIS A 29 8.45 -2.18 5.95
C HIS A 29 9.45 -2.32 4.79
N PHE A 30 8.97 -2.59 3.57
CA PHE A 30 9.83 -2.57 2.39
C PHE A 30 10.08 -1.15 1.88
N ASN A 31 11.25 -0.90 1.29
CA ASN A 31 11.62 0.42 0.79
C ASN A 31 10.76 0.85 -0.42
N LYS A 32 10.20 -0.10 -1.19
CA LYS A 32 9.32 0.15 -2.33
C LYS A 32 7.96 -0.54 -2.15
N TYR A 33 7.56 -1.39 -3.09
CA TYR A 33 6.27 -2.08 -3.05
C TYR A 33 6.37 -3.28 -2.09
N ASP A 34 5.56 -3.27 -1.02
CA ASP A 34 5.48 -4.41 -0.11
C ASP A 34 4.89 -5.63 -0.85
N VAL A 35 3.84 -5.41 -1.64
CA VAL A 35 3.27 -6.40 -2.56
C VAL A 35 3.17 -5.83 -3.97
N GLN A 36 3.70 -6.58 -4.94
CA GLN A 36 3.49 -6.34 -6.36
C GLN A 36 2.84 -7.57 -7.01
N TRP A 37 1.69 -7.38 -7.64
CA TRP A 37 0.90 -8.44 -8.26
C TRP A 37 0.83 -8.24 -9.77
N ASN A 38 1.44 -9.16 -10.53
CA ASN A 38 1.53 -9.10 -11.98
C ASN A 38 0.71 -10.21 -12.68
N GLY A 39 0.34 -11.29 -11.98
CA GLY A 39 -0.44 -12.40 -12.55
C GLY A 39 -1.96 -12.14 -12.60
N GLU A 40 -2.65 -12.83 -13.50
CA GLU A 40 -4.10 -12.71 -13.72
C GLU A 40 -4.91 -13.53 -12.71
N ARG A 41 -6.20 -13.17 -12.54
CA ARG A 41 -7.19 -13.89 -11.71
C ARG A 41 -6.76 -14.05 -10.24
N GLY A 42 -5.92 -13.14 -9.79
CA GLY A 42 -5.36 -13.15 -8.45
C GLY A 42 -6.39 -12.82 -7.38
N ARG A 43 -6.29 -13.46 -6.21
CA ARG A 43 -7.17 -13.20 -5.07
C ARG A 43 -6.41 -13.04 -3.76
N THR A 44 -6.74 -11.99 -3.02
CA THR A 44 -6.27 -11.79 -1.65
C THR A 44 -7.44 -11.67 -0.68
N VAL A 45 -7.53 -12.57 0.29
CA VAL A 45 -8.50 -12.48 1.39
C VAL A 45 -7.74 -12.16 2.65
N PHE A 46 -7.95 -10.96 3.18
CA PHE A 46 -7.20 -10.33 4.26
C PHE A 46 -5.75 -9.92 3.86
N PHE A 47 -5.46 -8.63 4.03
CA PHE A 47 -4.09 -8.07 3.96
C PHE A 47 -3.86 -7.07 5.09
N GLN A 48 -2.68 -7.16 5.69
CA GLN A 48 -2.16 -6.17 6.63
C GLN A 48 -0.77 -5.75 6.16
N ASN A 49 -0.50 -4.44 6.25
CA ASN A 49 0.79 -3.86 5.92
C ASN A 49 1.09 -2.62 6.76
N GLU A 50 2.33 -2.45 7.17
CA GLU A 50 2.88 -1.16 7.61
C GLU A 50 3.99 -0.70 6.67
N LYS A 51 3.99 0.58 6.28
CA LYS A 51 5.06 1.18 5.46
C LYS A 51 6.38 1.25 6.23
N ALA A 52 7.50 1.41 5.53
CA ALA A 52 8.79 1.62 6.16
C ALA A 52 8.81 2.92 6.97
N TYR A 53 9.21 2.84 8.24
CA TYR A 53 9.14 3.96 9.18
C TYR A 53 10.31 4.93 9.03
N ASP A 54 11.42 4.40 8.51
CA ASP A 54 12.74 5.00 8.50
C ASP A 54 13.13 5.66 7.17
N ALA A 55 12.17 5.90 6.28
CA ALA A 55 12.39 6.75 5.12
C ALA A 55 12.92 8.13 5.58
N PRO A 56 14.09 8.58 5.11
CA PRO A 56 14.72 9.79 5.63
C PRO A 56 13.99 11.07 5.18
N ASP A 57 13.40 11.04 3.99
CA ASP A 57 12.67 12.16 3.39
C ASP A 57 11.70 11.68 2.30
N GLN A 58 10.92 12.62 1.76
CA GLN A 58 9.98 12.35 0.68
C GLN A 58 10.67 11.85 -0.61
N ALA A 59 11.89 12.31 -0.89
CA ALA A 59 12.61 11.98 -2.11
C ALA A 59 13.06 10.50 -2.11
N ALA A 60 13.40 9.96 -0.95
CA ALA A 60 13.79 8.56 -0.79
C ALA A 60 12.71 7.56 -1.21
N ILE A 61 11.43 7.95 -1.08
CA ILE A 61 10.28 7.12 -1.48
C ILE A 61 9.62 7.58 -2.77
N GLN A 62 10.16 8.59 -3.46
CA GLN A 62 9.54 9.12 -4.67
C GLN A 62 9.47 8.03 -5.75
N ASN A 63 8.28 7.85 -6.35
CA ASN A 63 8.01 6.83 -7.35
C ASN A 63 7.50 7.49 -8.63
N GLY A 64 8.43 7.97 -9.47
CA GLY A 64 8.07 8.80 -10.62
C GLY A 64 7.32 10.06 -10.16
N SER A 65 6.10 10.26 -10.68
CA SER A 65 5.22 11.37 -10.25
C SER A 65 4.42 11.06 -8.97
N ILE A 66 4.45 9.82 -8.46
CA ILE A 66 3.69 9.37 -7.29
C ILE A 66 4.55 9.51 -6.03
N LYS A 67 3.95 10.03 -4.95
CA LYS A 67 4.59 10.10 -3.64
C LYS A 67 4.51 8.75 -2.94
N GLY A 68 5.63 8.05 -2.82
CA GLY A 68 5.66 6.74 -2.19
C GLY A 68 5.27 5.58 -3.11
N TYR A 69 5.63 4.38 -2.68
CA TYR A 69 5.25 3.12 -3.32
C TYR A 69 4.05 2.54 -2.56
N ALA A 70 3.01 2.12 -3.27
CA ALA A 70 1.85 1.48 -2.67
C ALA A 70 2.27 0.27 -1.80
N ALA A 71 1.51 -0.03 -0.75
CA ALA A 71 1.65 -1.28 -0.03
C ALA A 71 1.29 -2.48 -0.91
N TYR A 72 0.31 -2.30 -1.80
CA TYR A 72 -0.16 -3.35 -2.69
C TYR A 72 -0.43 -2.77 -4.07
N LYS A 73 0.40 -3.13 -5.05
CA LYS A 73 0.28 -2.72 -6.46
C LYS A 73 -0.18 -3.90 -7.31
N VAL A 74 -1.35 -3.78 -7.93
CA VAL A 74 -1.74 -4.63 -9.07
C VAL A 74 -1.18 -4.00 -10.35
N GLY A 75 -0.47 -4.77 -11.16
CA GLY A 75 0.16 -4.34 -12.41
C GLY A 75 -0.83 -3.73 -13.40
N ASP A 76 -0.38 -2.77 -14.21
CA ASP A 76 -1.28 -1.98 -15.07
C ASP A 76 -1.95 -2.80 -16.18
N ASP A 77 -1.31 -3.91 -16.58
CA ASP A 77 -1.80 -4.81 -17.61
C ASP A 77 -2.83 -5.83 -17.07
N VAL A 78 -2.86 -6.07 -15.76
CA VAL A 78 -3.74 -7.08 -15.14
C VAL A 78 -5.21 -6.79 -15.43
N THR A 79 -5.94 -7.76 -15.98
CA THR A 79 -7.36 -7.61 -16.32
C THR A 79 -8.30 -8.10 -15.23
N GLU A 80 -7.89 -9.12 -14.46
CA GLU A 80 -8.68 -9.73 -13.40
C GLU A 80 -7.90 -9.84 -12.09
N HIS A 81 -8.43 -9.24 -11.03
CA HIS A 81 -7.85 -9.31 -9.68
C HIS A 81 -8.93 -9.01 -8.64
N GLU A 82 -8.88 -9.63 -7.46
CA GLU A 82 -9.84 -9.32 -6.41
C GLU A 82 -9.28 -9.38 -4.99
N GLY A 83 -9.58 -8.36 -4.18
CA GLY A 83 -9.13 -8.26 -2.79
C GLY A 83 -10.25 -7.99 -1.78
N TRP A 84 -10.20 -8.62 -0.60
CA TRP A 84 -11.15 -8.41 0.50
C TRP A 84 -10.47 -8.13 1.83
N GLY A 85 -10.83 -7.04 2.49
CA GLY A 85 -10.33 -6.67 3.82
C GLY A 85 -8.84 -6.36 3.84
N LEU A 86 -8.42 -5.27 3.19
CA LEU A 86 -7.01 -4.91 3.09
C LEU A 86 -6.73 -3.59 3.83
N GLY A 87 -5.68 -3.56 4.65
CA GLY A 87 -5.27 -2.39 5.41
C GLY A 87 -3.79 -2.04 5.22
N SER A 88 -3.49 -0.75 5.08
CA SER A 88 -2.11 -0.23 5.10
C SER A 88 -1.95 0.91 6.11
N TYR A 89 -0.95 0.83 6.97
CA TYR A 89 -0.67 1.79 8.03
C TYR A 89 0.65 2.52 7.74
N CYS A 90 0.77 3.78 8.14
CA CYS A 90 2.04 4.51 8.11
C CYS A 90 2.40 5.04 9.49
N TYR A 91 3.71 5.05 9.77
CA TYR A 91 4.31 5.60 10.98
C TYR A 91 5.71 6.11 10.64
N TYR A 92 5.80 7.11 9.77
CA TYR A 92 7.05 7.75 9.37
C TYR A 92 7.65 8.56 10.54
N ASN A 93 8.04 7.89 11.61
CA ASN A 93 8.53 8.52 12.84
C ASN A 93 9.90 9.20 12.65
N VAL A 94 10.70 8.73 11.69
CA VAL A 94 11.97 9.37 11.33
C VAL A 94 11.72 10.70 10.62
N ASN A 95 10.71 10.78 9.75
CA ASN A 95 10.29 12.03 9.12
C ASN A 95 8.76 12.11 9.01
N PRO A 96 8.08 12.65 10.03
CA PRO A 96 6.61 12.72 10.07
C PRO A 96 5.98 13.64 9.00
N SER A 97 6.78 14.41 8.26
CA SER A 97 6.28 15.24 7.16
C SER A 97 6.05 14.47 5.86
N ILE A 98 6.46 13.20 5.80
CA ILE A 98 6.29 12.35 4.62
C ILE A 98 4.80 12.12 4.32
N VAL A 99 4.49 12.22 3.03
CA VAL A 99 3.18 11.94 2.47
C VAL A 99 3.28 10.69 1.59
N GLN A 100 2.39 9.74 1.84
CA GLN A 100 2.17 8.56 1.01
C GLN A 100 0.92 8.84 0.16
N HIS A 101 1.02 8.72 -1.16
CA HIS A 101 -0.11 9.07 -2.02
C HIS A 101 -1.30 8.12 -1.78
N HIS A 102 -1.07 6.81 -1.80
CA HIS A 102 -2.08 5.80 -1.52
C HIS A 102 -1.48 4.55 -0.87
N GLY A 103 -2.32 3.78 -0.18
CA GLY A 103 -1.97 2.44 0.30
C GLY A 103 -2.05 1.39 -0.81
N PHE A 104 -3.01 1.56 -1.72
CA PHE A 104 -3.29 0.59 -2.78
C PHE A 104 -3.20 1.24 -4.16
N ALA A 105 -2.72 0.49 -5.15
CA ALA A 105 -2.71 0.94 -6.53
C ALA A 105 -3.12 -0.18 -7.49
N ALA A 106 -4.02 0.11 -8.42
CA ALA A 106 -4.56 -0.89 -9.33
C ALA A 106 -5.12 -0.28 -10.62
N PRO A 107 -5.24 -1.04 -11.73
CA PRO A 107 -6.02 -0.62 -12.88
C PRO A 107 -7.47 -0.35 -12.52
N ASN A 108 -8.03 0.75 -13.04
CA ASN A 108 -9.48 0.99 -12.97
C ASN A 108 -10.18 0.27 -14.14
N ARG A 109 -10.68 -0.94 -13.89
CA ARG A 109 -11.44 -1.75 -14.86
C ARG A 109 -12.35 -2.74 -14.13
N SER A 110 -13.42 -3.16 -14.78
CA SER A 110 -14.48 -3.99 -14.16
C SER A 110 -14.00 -5.32 -13.56
N GLY A 111 -12.92 -5.90 -14.08
CA GLY A 111 -12.35 -7.17 -13.59
C GLY A 111 -11.39 -7.03 -12.40
N VAL A 112 -10.96 -5.82 -12.05
CA VAL A 112 -10.01 -5.57 -10.95
C VAL A 112 -10.78 -4.92 -9.80
N ARG A 113 -11.11 -5.67 -8.75
CA ARG A 113 -12.05 -5.23 -7.71
C ARG A 113 -11.49 -5.34 -6.30
N PHE A 114 -11.89 -4.45 -5.40
CA PHE A 114 -11.56 -4.51 -3.98
C PHE A 114 -12.76 -4.24 -3.10
N HIS A 115 -12.75 -4.85 -1.92
CA HIS A 115 -13.83 -4.80 -0.94
C HIS A 115 -13.25 -4.53 0.44
N GLY A 116 -13.61 -3.42 1.07
CA GLY A 116 -13.14 -3.05 2.40
C GLY A 116 -11.64 -2.76 2.43
N LEU A 117 -11.24 -1.66 1.79
CA LEU A 117 -9.91 -1.08 1.89
C LEU A 117 -9.87 -0.04 3.01
N LEU A 118 -8.72 0.05 3.69
CA LEU A 118 -8.44 1.14 4.62
C LEU A 118 -6.96 1.56 4.59
N VAL A 119 -6.72 2.84 4.87
CA VAL A 119 -5.41 3.36 5.22
C VAL A 119 -5.46 4.12 6.54
N VAL A 120 -4.35 4.12 7.27
CA VAL A 120 -4.27 4.69 8.62
C VAL A 120 -2.92 5.35 8.84
N SER A 121 -2.91 6.58 9.37
CA SER A 121 -1.72 7.15 9.98
C SER A 121 -1.71 6.84 11.48
N LEU A 122 -0.59 6.29 11.97
CA LEU A 122 -0.41 5.99 13.38
C LEU A 122 0.12 7.23 14.10
N GLY A 123 -0.71 7.86 14.94
CA GLY A 123 -0.29 9.03 15.72
C GLY A 123 0.06 10.27 14.89
N GLY A 124 -0.36 10.34 13.62
CA GLY A 124 -0.04 11.46 12.72
C GLY A 124 1.40 11.45 12.16
N ASN A 125 2.11 10.32 12.23
CA ASN A 125 3.48 10.21 11.72
C ASN A 125 3.48 9.90 10.22
N GLY A 126 3.43 10.98 9.44
CA GLY A 126 3.12 10.95 8.01
C GLY A 126 1.63 10.77 7.75
N GLN A 127 1.21 10.94 6.50
CA GLN A 127 -0.21 10.86 6.11
C GLN A 127 -0.39 10.20 4.75
N TYR A 128 -1.57 9.60 4.54
CA TYR A 128 -2.04 9.17 3.23
C TYR A 128 -2.86 10.28 2.55
N GLU A 129 -2.67 10.50 1.25
CA GLU A 129 -3.54 11.40 0.46
C GLU A 129 -4.86 10.73 0.05
N CYS A 130 -4.80 9.45 -0.29
CA CYS A 130 -5.93 8.62 -0.72
C CYS A 130 -5.81 7.19 -0.20
N VAL A 131 -6.88 6.41 -0.31
CA VAL A 131 -6.87 4.98 0.05
C VAL A 131 -6.29 4.16 -1.11
N ILE A 132 -6.88 4.29 -2.31
CA ILE A 132 -6.51 3.54 -3.52
C ILE A 132 -6.47 4.47 -4.74
N ASN A 133 -5.37 4.46 -5.51
CA ASN A 133 -5.14 5.41 -6.60
C ASN A 133 -5.42 6.85 -6.12
N ASP A 134 -6.49 7.47 -6.63
CA ASP A 134 -6.99 8.81 -6.29
C ASP A 134 -8.35 8.78 -5.55
N THR A 135 -8.74 7.63 -5.00
CA THR A 135 -10.04 7.39 -4.33
C THR A 135 -9.88 7.19 -2.83
N GLY A 136 -10.82 7.76 -2.08
CA GLY A 136 -10.85 7.75 -0.62
C GLY A 136 -10.21 9.00 -0.03
N SER A 137 -10.74 9.45 1.12
CA SER A 137 -10.26 10.67 1.79
C SER A 137 -8.82 10.48 2.31
N PRO A 138 -8.06 11.57 2.49
CA PRO A 138 -6.77 11.50 3.18
C PRO A 138 -6.95 11.12 4.65
N THR A 139 -5.88 10.60 5.25
CA THR A 139 -5.75 10.61 6.70
C THR A 139 -5.34 12.01 7.17
N SER A 140 -5.69 12.39 8.40
CA SER A 140 -5.36 13.71 8.92
C SER A 140 -5.34 13.72 10.46
N GLY A 141 -4.69 14.72 11.03
CA GLY A 141 -4.54 14.85 12.48
C GLY A 141 -3.63 13.79 13.08
N THR A 142 -3.65 13.70 14.41
CA THR A 142 -2.83 12.76 15.19
C THR A 142 -3.62 11.57 15.74
N ASP A 143 -4.96 11.62 15.66
CA ASP A 143 -5.79 10.50 16.07
C ASP A 143 -5.70 9.39 15.03
N THR A 144 -5.55 8.15 15.49
CA THR A 144 -5.45 6.97 14.63
C THR A 144 -6.83 6.57 14.09
N VAL A 145 -7.35 7.35 13.15
CA VAL A 145 -8.66 7.13 12.52
C VAL A 145 -8.49 6.59 11.10
N PRO A 146 -9.07 5.42 10.77
CA PRO A 146 -8.96 4.88 9.41
C PRO A 146 -9.73 5.69 8.37
N SER A 147 -9.09 5.98 7.25
CA SER A 147 -9.76 6.33 6.00
C SER A 147 -10.11 5.06 5.23
N LYS A 148 -11.28 5.02 4.58
CA LYS A 148 -11.88 3.78 4.07
C LYS A 148 -12.43 3.93 2.67
N VAL A 149 -12.36 2.85 1.90
CA VAL A 149 -13.09 2.64 0.64
C VAL A 149 -13.78 1.28 0.74
N VAL A 150 -15.11 1.27 0.67
CA VAL A 150 -15.89 0.02 0.87
C VAL A 150 -15.83 -0.88 -0.37
N GLN A 151 -15.83 -0.29 -1.56
CA GLN A 151 -15.77 -0.99 -2.86
C GLN A 151 -14.91 -0.19 -3.84
N TYR A 152 -14.23 -0.90 -4.75
CA TYR A 152 -13.46 -0.34 -5.86
C TYR A 152 -13.44 -1.33 -7.05
N PRO A 153 -13.37 -0.86 -8.30
CA PRO A 153 -13.69 0.50 -8.71
C PRO A 153 -15.16 0.80 -8.44
#